data_AF-A0A9K3HCY3-F1
#
_entry.id   AF-A0A9K3HCY3-F1
#
_cell.length_a   1.000
_cell.length_b   1.000
_cell.length_c   1.000
_cell.angle_alpha   90.00
_cell.angle_beta   90.00
_cell.angle_gamma   90.00
#
_symmetry.space_group_name_H-M   'P 1'
#
loop_
_entity.id
_entity.type
_entity.pdbx_description
1 polymer ?
#
loop_
_entity_poly.entity_id
_entity_poly.type
_entity_poly.pdbx_seq_one_letter_code
_entity_poly.pdbx_strand_id
1 'polypeptide(L)' 'MAYFFFTKDIDGIVARDFTYIDDIGKGCLGALDTAEKSTGSGGKKKGAAQFRIFNLGNTMPVPVSDLASILEKLKVKAKW' A
#
# COMPACT_ATOMS: atom_id res chain seq x y z
N MET A 1 -18.43 2.61 4.49
CA MET A 1 -17.50 3.75 4.35
C MET A 1 -16.31 3.45 5.24
N ALA A 2 -15.17 3.05 4.68
CA ALA A 2 -13.98 2.73 5.49
C ALA A 2 -13.12 3.99 5.58
N TYR A 3 -12.98 4.52 6.79
CA TYR A 3 -12.04 5.59 7.09
C TYR A 3 -10.63 4.99 7.07
N PHE A 4 -9.90 5.15 5.96
CA PHE A 4 -8.49 4.77 5.88
C PHE A 4 -7.63 5.85 6.56
N PHE A 5 -7.42 5.70 7.86
CA PHE A 5 -6.50 6.55 8.62
C PHE A 5 -5.06 6.10 8.35
N PHE A 6 -4.36 6.83 7.45
CA PHE A 6 -2.92 6.67 7.20
C PHE A 6 -2.04 7.30 8.28
N THR A 7 -2.66 7.93 9.28
CA THR A 7 -2.02 8.66 10.36
C THR A 7 -2.31 7.95 11.67
N LYS A 8 -1.26 7.42 12.29
CA LYS A 8 -1.32 7.03 13.70
C LYS A 8 -0.73 8.17 14.51
N ASP A 9 -1.48 8.65 15.49
CA ASP A 9 -0.92 9.51 16.52
C ASP A 9 -0.11 8.63 17.48
N ILE A 10 1.19 8.89 17.58
CA ILE A 10 2.09 8.24 18.53
C ILE A 10 2.54 9.33 19.48
N ASP A 11 1.91 9.41 20.66
CA ASP A 11 2.26 10.35 21.73
C ASP A 11 2.28 11.83 21.29
N GLY A 12 1.31 12.25 20.46
CA GLY A 12 1.20 13.60 19.90
C GLY A 12 2.01 13.82 18.63
N ILE A 13 2.71 12.80 18.14
CA ILE A 13 3.56 12.88 16.95
C ILE A 13 2.83 12.21 15.77
N VAL A 14 2.75 12.94 14.67
CA VAL A 14 2.20 12.43 13.42
C VAL A 14 3.14 11.36 12.85
N ALA A 15 2.67 10.11 12.84
CA ALA A 15 3.34 8.99 12.21
C ALA A 15 2.57 8.51 10.98
N ARG A 16 3.30 8.05 9.97
CA ARG A 16 2.75 7.53 8.71
C ARG A 16 3.32 6.14 8.42
N ASP A 17 2.49 5.28 7.84
CA ASP A 17 2.96 4.03 7.25
C ASP A 17 3.67 4.35 5.93
N PHE A 18 4.98 4.10 5.90
CA PHE A 18 5.81 4.21 4.70
C PHE A 18 6.13 2.80 4.19
N THR A 19 5.74 2.52 2.95
CA THR A 19 6.03 1.27 2.26
C THR A 19 6.89 1.55 1.04
N TYR A 20 7.95 0.76 0.86
CA TYR A 20 8.86 0.92 -0.27
C TYR A 20 8.19 0.50 -1.59
N ILE A 21 8.55 1.16 -2.69
CA ILE A 21 7.84 1.00 -3.97
C ILE A 21 7.92 -0.43 -4.52
N ASP A 22 9.05 -1.12 -4.34
CA ASP A 22 9.20 -2.50 -4.79
C ASP A 22 8.24 -3.44 -4.07
N ASP A 23 7.92 -3.17 -2.81
CA ASP A 23 7.00 -3.99 -2.03
C ASP A 23 5.54 -3.73 -2.41
N ILE A 24 5.20 -2.51 -2.84
CA ILE A 24 3.91 -2.23 -3.50
C ILE A 24 3.82 -3.01 -4.82
N GLY A 25 4.88 -2.99 -5.63
CA GLY A 25 4.96 -3.76 -6.88
C GLY A 25 4.76 -5.25 -6.66
N LYS A 26 5.46 -5.84 -5.69
CA LYS A 26 5.28 -7.25 -5.29
C LYS A 26 3.87 -7.54 -4.78
N GLY A 27 3.27 -6.63 -4.01
CA GLY A 27 1.89 -6.77 -3.53
C GLY A 27 0.88 -6.85 -4.66
N CYS A 28 1.02 -6.01 -5.69
CA CYS A 28 0.20 -6.05 -6.90
C CYS A 28 0.37 -7.36 -7.67
N LEU A 29 1.62 -7.82 -7.87
CA LEU A 29 1.89 -9.09 -8.55
C LEU A 29 1.29 -10.27 -7.78
N GLY A 30 1.45 -10.33 -6.45
CA GLY A 30 0.84 -11.39 -5.64
C GLY A 30 -0.70 -11.39 -5.67
N ALA A 31 -1.32 -10.22 -5.79
CA ALA A 31 -2.77 -10.13 -5.97
C ALA A 31 -3.20 -10.74 -7.32
N LEU A 32 -2.44 -10.51 -8.39
CA LEU A 32 -2.67 -11.10 -9.71
C LEU A 32 -2.41 -12.61 -9.74
N ASP A 33 -1.31 -13.06 -9.13
CA ASP A 33 -0.91 -14.47 -9.11
C ASP A 33 -1.93 -15.37 -8.40
N THR A 34 -2.69 -14.79 -7.47
CA THR A 34 -3.74 -15.50 -6.72
C THR A 34 -5.14 -15.29 -7.27
N ALA A 35 -5.30 -14.55 -8.39
CA ALA A 35 -6.60 -14.28 -8.99
C ALA A 35 -7.20 -15.56 -9.60
N GLU A 36 -8.45 -15.83 -9.30
CA GLU A 36 -9.18 -16.96 -9.88
C GLU A 36 -9.63 -16.67 -11.33
N LYS A 37 -9.94 -17.73 -12.09
CA LYS A 37 -10.46 -17.61 -13.46
C LYS A 37 -11.76 -16.81 -13.48
N SER A 38 -11.98 -16.09 -14.59
CA SER A 38 -13.25 -15.41 -14.84
C SER A 38 -14.42 -16.39 -14.75
N THR A 39 -15.45 -16.00 -14.00
CA THR A 39 -16.72 -16.75 -13.90
C THR A 39 -17.71 -16.37 -15.00
N GLY A 40 -17.28 -15.67 -16.05
CA GLY A 40 -18.11 -15.27 -17.19
C GLY A 40 -17.37 -15.36 -18.53
N SER A 41 -18.14 -15.49 -19.62
CA SER A 41 -17.64 -15.51 -21.00
C SER A 41 -18.69 -14.94 -21.96
N GLY A 42 -18.28 -14.25 -23.03
CA GLY A 42 -19.21 -13.73 -24.04
C GLY A 42 -20.23 -12.72 -23.51
N GLY A 43 -19.81 -11.88 -22.55
CA GLY A 43 -20.69 -10.88 -21.92
C GLY A 43 -21.69 -11.43 -20.90
N LYS A 44 -21.68 -12.73 -20.60
CA LYS A 44 -22.59 -13.36 -19.62
C LYS A 44 -21.83 -13.89 -18.40
N LYS A 45 -22.27 -13.48 -17.21
CA LYS A 45 -21.81 -13.99 -15.91
C LYS A 45 -22.42 -15.37 -15.64
N LYS A 46 -21.61 -16.34 -15.22
CA LYS A 46 -22.03 -17.73 -14.90
C LYS A 46 -21.98 -18.05 -13.40
N GLY A 47 -21.47 -17.14 -12.58
CA GLY A 47 -21.39 -17.32 -11.12
C GLY A 47 -20.82 -16.08 -10.42
N ALA A 48 -20.78 -16.09 -9.09
CA ALA A 48 -20.09 -15.03 -8.34
C ALA A 48 -18.60 -15.02 -8.69
N ALA A 49 -18.01 -13.83 -8.90
CA ALA A 49 -16.58 -13.70 -9.14
C ALA A 49 -15.85 -13.55 -7.80
N GLN A 50 -14.58 -13.97 -7.76
CA GLN A 50 -13.72 -13.71 -6.61
C GLN A 50 -13.57 -12.19 -6.44
N PHE A 51 -13.84 -11.70 -5.23
CA PHE A 51 -13.64 -10.31 -4.85
C PHE A 51 -12.91 -10.27 -3.51
N ARG A 52 -11.79 -9.54 -3.47
CA ARG A 52 -10.93 -9.41 -2.30
C ARG A 52 -10.46 -7.97 -2.19
N ILE A 53 -10.33 -7.49 -0.94
CA ILE A 53 -9.75 -6.18 -0.62
C ILE A 53 -8.53 -6.43 0.24
N PHE A 54 -7.39 -5.86 -0.16
CA PHE A 54 -6.13 -5.98 0.56
C PHE A 54 -5.68 -4.62 1.06
N ASN A 55 -5.18 -4.58 2.29
CA ASN A 55 -4.40 -3.46 2.78
C ASN A 55 -2.92 -3.78 2.52
N LEU A 56 -2.27 -2.96 1.69
CA LEU A 56 -0.83 -3.02 1.48
C LEU A 56 -0.17 -1.92 2.31
N GLY A 57 0.77 -2.32 3.17
CA GLY A 57 1.42 -1.43 4.11
C GLY A 57 2.56 -2.14 4.83
N ASN A 58 3.44 -1.38 5.46
CA ASN A 58 4.52 -1.91 6.30
C ASN A 58 4.01 -2.22 7.72
N THR A 59 2.79 -1.81 8.08
CA THR A 59 2.14 -2.00 9.40
C THR A 59 2.90 -1.40 10.59
N MET A 60 3.96 -0.67 10.29
CA MET A 60 4.88 -0.07 11.23
C MET A 60 4.97 1.42 10.93
N PRO A 61 4.09 2.23 11.52
CA PRO A 61 4.08 3.67 11.29
C PRO A 61 5.34 4.30 11.88
N VAL A 62 5.95 5.21 11.12
CA VAL A 62 7.18 5.92 11.49
C VAL A 62 6.86 7.42 11.61
N PRO A 63 7.40 8.12 12.63
CA PRO A 63 7.31 9.57 12.71
C PRO A 63 7.81 10.25 11.43
N VAL A 64 7.08 11.26 10.96
CA VAL A 64 7.46 11.98 9.73
C VAL A 64 8.82 12.69 9.89
N SER A 65 9.14 13.14 11.11
CA SER A 65 10.42 13.74 11.47
C SER A 65 11.61 12.84 11.20
N ASP A 66 11.45 11.53 11.41
CA ASP A 66 12.53 10.56 11.30
C ASP A 66 12.88 10.34 9.83
N LEU A 67 11.85 10.22 8.97
CA LEU A 67 12.06 10.16 7.53
C LEU A 67 12.73 11.42 7.00
N ALA A 68 12.26 12.61 7.42
CA ALA A 68 12.87 13.88 7.02
C ALA A 68 14.36 13.93 7.41
N SER A 69 14.69 13.53 8.64
CA SER A 69 16.07 13.48 9.14
C SER A 69 16.96 12.52 8.34
N ILE A 70 16.42 11.37 7.91
CA ILE A 70 17.14 10.42 7.04
C ILE A 70 17.41 11.06 5.68
N LEU A 71 16.42 11.70 5.07
CA LEU A 71 16.57 12.35 3.76
C LEU A 71 17.59 13.49 3.79
N GLU A 72 17.59 14.30 4.85
CA GLU A 72 18.56 15.38 5.05
C GLU A 72 20.00 14.85 5.15
N LYS A 73 20.21 13.73 5.86
CA LYS A 73 21.53 13.07 5.94
C LYS A 73 21.99 12.53 4.60
N LEU A 74 21.07 12.02 3.79
CA LEU A 74 21.40 11.43 2.49
C LEU A 74 21.69 12.48 1.41
N LYS A 75 21.36 13.78 1.64
CA LYS A 75 21.56 14.92 0.71
C LYS A 75 21.44 14.53 -0.77
N VAL A 76 20.37 13.81 -1.10
CA VAL A 76 20.07 13.48 -2.50
C VAL A 76 19.54 14.77 -3.13
N LYS A 77 20.35 15.44 -3.95
CA LYS A 77 19.81 16.47 -4.85
C LYS A 77 18.82 15.77 -5.77
N ALA A 78 17.53 16.01 -5.57
CA ALA A 78 16.51 15.60 -6.53
C ALA A 78 16.86 16.28 -7.87
N LYS A 79 17.31 15.48 -8.83
CA LYS A 79 17.39 15.90 -10.23
C LYS A 79 16.02 15.58 -10.81
N TRP A 80 15.20 16.62 -10.95
CA TRP A 80 13.99 16.56 -11.76
C TRP A 80 14.38 16.77 -13.23
#